data_AF-A0A7S1B8C8-F1
#
_entry.id   AF-A0A7S1B8C8-F1
#
_cell.length_a   1.000
_cell.length_b   1.000
_cell.length_c   1.000
_cell.angle_alpha   90.00
_cell.angle_beta   90.00
_cell.angle_gamma   90.00
#
_symmetry.space_group_name_H-M   'P 1'
#
loop_
_entity.id
_entity.type
_entity.pdbx_description
1 polymer ?
#
loop_
_entity_poly.entity_id
_entity_poly.type
_entity_poly.pdbx_seq_one_letter_code
_entity_poly.pdbx_strand_id
1 'polypeptide(L)'
;ATVSGGFKNEASGLHSSISGGEINKARGTESSVSGGYDNDASGNNASVSGGQENDASENNASVSGGKNNKASGRWATVSGGKDSEASGDFATVSGGFQNEALSSHSSISGGKENKARGTESSVSGGSGNDASGNNASVSGGQENDASENNASVSGGSKNKASGSWATVSGGADNEASGDFATVSGGFKNEASGLHSSISGGEINKARGTESSVSGGYGNDASGN
;
A
#
# COMPACT_ATOMS: atom_id res chain seq x y z
N ALA A 1 8.69 28.31 -18.10
CA ALA A 1 7.90 29.02 -17.09
C ALA A 1 6.80 29.83 -17.76
N THR A 2 5.57 29.34 -17.68
CA THR A 2 4.35 30.03 -18.14
C THR A 2 3.29 29.95 -17.05
N VAL A 3 2.62 31.05 -16.75
CA VAL A 3 1.41 31.08 -15.92
C VAL A 3 0.30 31.73 -16.72
N SER A 4 -0.76 30.99 -17.07
CA SER A 4 -1.84 31.48 -17.94
C SER A 4 -2.87 32.34 -17.20
N GLY A 5 -2.97 32.23 -15.88
CA GLY A 5 -3.88 33.02 -15.05
C GLY A 5 -3.84 32.66 -13.57
N GLY A 6 -4.80 33.18 -12.80
CA GLY A 6 -4.98 32.88 -11.39
C GLY A 6 -4.30 33.85 -10.41
N PHE A 7 -4.19 33.45 -9.14
CA PHE A 7 -3.65 34.29 -8.06
C PHE A 7 -2.45 33.60 -7.38
N LYS A 8 -1.31 34.31 -7.27
CA LYS A 8 -0.10 33.84 -6.58
C LYS A 8 0.47 32.48 -7.06
N ASN A 9 0.34 32.18 -8.35
CA ASN A 9 0.97 30.99 -8.94
C ASN A 9 2.46 31.24 -9.23
N GLU A 10 3.30 30.23 -9.02
CA GLU A 10 4.76 30.29 -9.19
C GLU A 10 5.23 29.20 -10.18
N ALA A 11 5.49 29.58 -11.44
CA ALA A 11 6.17 28.70 -12.40
C ALA A 11 7.64 29.14 -12.53
N SER A 12 8.59 28.38 -12.00
CA SER A 12 10.02 28.74 -11.96
C SER A 12 10.96 27.76 -12.66
N GLY A 13 10.48 26.55 -13.00
CA GLY A 13 11.24 25.58 -13.78
C GLY A 13 11.39 25.93 -15.28
N LEU A 14 12.47 25.41 -15.90
CA LEU A 14 12.64 25.49 -17.36
C LEU A 14 11.46 24.78 -18.04
N HIS A 15 10.80 25.43 -19.00
CA HIS A 15 9.58 24.92 -19.65
C HIS A 15 8.41 24.54 -18.71
N SER A 16 8.44 24.91 -17.43
CA SER A 16 7.32 24.64 -16.54
C SER A 16 6.07 25.45 -16.90
N SER A 17 4.88 24.96 -16.54
CA SER A 17 3.61 25.60 -16.85
C SER A 17 2.57 25.50 -15.73
N ILE A 18 1.78 26.55 -15.56
CA ILE A 18 0.59 26.59 -14.69
C ILE A 18 -0.57 27.20 -15.47
N SER A 19 -1.68 26.47 -15.61
CA SER A 19 -2.82 26.95 -16.42
C SER A 19 -3.76 27.90 -15.66
N GLY A 20 -3.78 27.89 -14.33
CA GLY A 20 -4.63 28.77 -13.52
C GLY A 20 -4.65 28.41 -12.03
N GLY A 21 -5.72 28.79 -11.33
CA GLY A 21 -5.92 28.48 -9.92
C GLY A 21 -5.23 29.44 -8.95
N GLU A 22 -5.02 29.01 -7.72
CA GLU A 22 -4.46 29.83 -6.64
C GLU A 22 -3.30 29.11 -5.94
N ILE A 23 -2.19 29.82 -5.73
CA ILE A 23 -1.01 29.37 -4.94
C ILE A 23 -0.33 28.09 -5.50
N ASN A 24 -0.55 27.77 -6.77
CA ASN A 24 0.08 26.61 -7.41
C ASN A 24 1.57 26.87 -7.70
N LYS A 25 2.41 25.84 -7.60
CA LYS A 25 3.86 25.87 -7.83
C LYS A 25 4.27 24.84 -8.87
N ALA A 26 5.05 25.25 -9.86
CA ALA A 26 5.63 24.39 -10.90
C ALA A 26 7.13 24.72 -11.03
N ARG A 27 7.95 24.04 -10.22
CA ARG A 27 9.37 24.40 -9.99
C ARG A 27 10.37 23.51 -10.74
N GLY A 28 9.99 22.27 -11.06
CA GLY A 28 10.84 21.35 -11.82
C GLY A 28 10.91 21.69 -13.31
N THR A 29 11.95 21.21 -13.98
CA THR A 29 12.04 21.30 -15.46
C THR A 29 10.88 20.54 -16.08
N GLU A 30 10.19 21.14 -17.06
CA GLU A 30 9.02 20.57 -17.74
C GLU A 30 7.88 20.17 -16.79
N SER A 31 7.87 20.68 -15.56
CA SER A 31 6.79 20.39 -14.62
C SER A 31 5.52 21.16 -14.95
N SER A 32 4.37 20.61 -14.58
CA SER A 32 3.07 21.21 -14.92
C SER A 32 2.06 21.13 -13.79
N VAL A 33 1.29 22.21 -13.63
CA VAL A 33 0.08 22.22 -12.80
C VAL A 33 -1.09 22.76 -13.62
N SER A 34 -2.11 21.92 -13.85
CA SER A 34 -3.26 22.32 -14.67
C SER A 34 -4.22 23.29 -13.97
N GLY A 35 -4.13 23.45 -12.64
CA GLY A 35 -4.93 24.40 -11.88
C GLY A 35 -5.16 23.94 -10.44
N GLY A 36 -6.24 24.41 -9.81
CA GLY A 36 -6.60 24.07 -8.43
C GLY A 36 -6.04 25.03 -7.39
N TYR A 37 -5.93 24.57 -6.14
CA TYR A 37 -5.48 25.38 -5.01
C TYR A 37 -4.27 24.73 -4.33
N ASP A 38 -3.16 25.47 -4.21
CA ASP A 38 -1.92 25.09 -3.53
C ASP A 38 -1.37 23.71 -3.94
N ASN A 39 -1.34 23.42 -5.24
CA ASN A 39 -0.69 22.24 -5.77
C ASN A 39 0.78 22.53 -6.09
N ASP A 40 1.70 21.59 -5.79
CA ASP A 40 3.14 21.71 -6.02
C ASP A 40 3.64 20.60 -6.95
N ALA A 41 4.19 20.97 -8.11
CA ALA A 41 4.91 20.09 -9.02
C ALA A 41 6.39 20.52 -9.07
N SER A 42 7.19 20.00 -8.14
CA SER A 42 8.58 20.43 -7.92
C SER A 42 9.64 19.52 -8.56
N GLY A 43 9.31 18.26 -8.86
CA GLY A 43 10.20 17.34 -9.58
C GLY A 43 10.30 17.62 -11.08
N ASN A 44 11.37 17.18 -11.75
CA ASN A 44 11.45 17.31 -13.23
C ASN A 44 10.42 16.40 -13.89
N ASN A 45 9.73 16.90 -14.92
CA ASN A 45 8.58 16.27 -15.57
C ASN A 45 7.44 15.92 -14.61
N ALA A 46 7.43 16.47 -13.39
CA ALA A 46 6.36 16.21 -12.44
C ALA A 46 5.08 16.89 -12.90
N SER A 47 3.94 16.25 -12.65
CA SER A 47 2.64 16.79 -13.08
C SER A 47 1.61 16.69 -11.97
N VAL A 48 0.90 17.80 -11.74
CA VAL A 48 -0.33 17.81 -10.96
C VAL A 48 -1.50 18.30 -11.82
N SER A 49 -2.47 17.43 -12.08
CA SER A 49 -3.59 17.76 -12.96
C SER A 49 -4.65 18.65 -12.30
N GLY A 50 -4.56 18.90 -11.00
CA GLY A 50 -5.43 19.84 -10.27
C GLY A 50 -5.71 19.40 -8.84
N GLY A 51 -6.85 19.82 -8.29
CA GLY A 51 -7.25 19.50 -6.92
C GLY A 51 -6.76 20.53 -5.89
N GLN A 52 -6.63 20.08 -4.64
CA GLN A 52 -6.20 20.91 -3.52
C GLN A 52 -4.99 20.29 -2.81
N GLU A 53 -3.94 21.06 -2.53
CA GLU A 53 -2.83 20.64 -1.66
C GLU A 53 -2.09 19.37 -2.16
N ASN A 54 -2.08 19.11 -3.47
CA ASN A 54 -1.39 17.93 -4.01
C ASN A 54 0.08 18.24 -4.31
N ASP A 55 0.97 17.29 -4.00
CA ASP A 55 2.42 17.41 -4.16
C ASP A 55 2.98 16.30 -5.06
N ALA A 56 3.64 16.67 -6.15
CA ALA A 56 4.46 15.81 -7.00
C ALA A 56 5.91 16.30 -6.95
N SER A 57 6.70 15.75 -6.04
CA SER A 57 8.00 16.32 -5.64
C SER A 57 9.22 15.72 -6.32
N GLU A 58 9.12 14.51 -6.88
CA GLU A 58 10.24 13.80 -7.50
C GLU A 58 10.14 13.69 -9.03
N ASN A 59 11.24 13.28 -9.67
CA ASN A 59 11.31 13.16 -11.12
C ASN A 59 10.24 12.21 -11.69
N ASN A 60 9.46 12.70 -12.66
CA ASN A 60 8.32 12.02 -13.29
C ASN A 60 7.22 11.59 -12.29
N ALA A 61 7.19 12.17 -11.09
CA ALA A 61 6.11 11.94 -10.15
C ALA A 61 4.81 12.56 -10.69
N SER A 62 3.68 11.91 -10.46
CA SER A 62 2.39 12.39 -10.95
C SER A 62 1.29 12.30 -9.91
N VAL A 63 0.48 13.36 -9.84
CA VAL A 63 -0.78 13.37 -9.09
C VAL A 63 -1.91 13.83 -10.00
N SER A 64 -2.87 12.94 -10.29
CA SER A 64 -3.95 13.28 -11.23
C SER A 64 -5.05 14.16 -10.60
N GLY A 65 -5.05 14.36 -9.28
CA GLY A 65 -5.96 15.27 -8.59
C GLY A 65 -6.27 14.83 -7.17
N GLY A 66 -7.44 15.23 -6.66
CA GLY A 66 -7.87 14.94 -5.29
C GLY A 66 -7.43 16.00 -4.28
N LYS A 67 -7.31 15.60 -3.01
CA LYS A 67 -6.90 16.51 -1.93
C LYS A 67 -5.74 15.93 -1.11
N ASN A 68 -4.69 16.72 -0.92
CA ASN A 68 -3.57 16.37 -0.03
C ASN A 68 -2.91 15.02 -0.41
N ASN A 69 -2.77 14.76 -1.71
CA ASN A 69 -2.09 13.57 -2.20
C ASN A 69 -0.63 13.88 -2.52
N LYS A 70 0.27 12.95 -2.20
CA LYS A 70 1.72 13.13 -2.33
C LYS A 70 2.36 12.02 -3.16
N ALA A 71 2.94 12.36 -4.30
CA ALA A 71 3.82 11.50 -5.08
C ALA A 71 5.27 11.99 -4.91
N SER A 72 6.05 11.31 -4.08
CA SER A 72 7.39 11.74 -3.64
C SER A 72 8.50 10.71 -3.87
N GLY A 73 8.23 9.63 -4.61
CA GLY A 73 9.26 8.76 -5.20
C GLY A 73 9.44 9.05 -6.69
N ARG A 74 10.57 8.65 -7.27
CA ARG A 74 10.77 8.80 -8.73
C ARG A 74 9.77 7.91 -9.46
N TRP A 75 9.11 8.45 -10.48
CA TRP A 75 8.02 7.75 -11.20
C TRP A 75 6.84 7.34 -10.31
N ALA A 76 6.72 7.88 -9.10
CA ALA A 76 5.60 7.58 -8.22
C ALA A 76 4.31 8.19 -8.79
N THR A 77 3.18 7.49 -8.59
CA THR A 77 1.88 7.93 -9.10
C THR A 77 0.83 7.86 -8.01
N VAL A 78 0.10 8.97 -7.82
CA VAL A 78 -1.17 8.98 -7.09
C VAL A 78 -2.28 9.42 -8.03
N SER A 79 -3.16 8.51 -8.43
CA SER A 79 -4.20 8.83 -9.42
C SER A 79 -5.36 9.67 -8.86
N GLY A 80 -5.44 9.86 -7.55
CA GLY A 80 -6.43 10.72 -6.90
C GLY A 80 -6.70 10.32 -5.46
N GLY A 81 -7.88 10.66 -4.95
CA GLY A 81 -8.28 10.35 -3.57
C GLY A 81 -7.99 11.49 -2.60
N LYS A 82 -7.85 11.15 -1.32
CA LYS A 82 -7.56 12.10 -0.25
C LYS A 82 -6.50 11.55 0.70
N ASP A 83 -5.54 12.39 1.07
CA ASP A 83 -4.49 12.08 2.05
C ASP A 83 -3.65 10.83 1.68
N SER A 84 -3.46 10.55 0.38
CA SER A 84 -2.71 9.35 -0.07
C SER A 84 -1.27 9.68 -0.44
N GLU A 85 -0.33 8.77 -0.12
CA GLU A 85 1.10 8.95 -0.35
C GLU A 85 1.70 7.78 -1.13
N ALA A 86 2.40 8.09 -2.22
CA ALA A 86 3.31 7.18 -2.93
C ALA A 86 4.73 7.76 -2.84
N SER A 87 5.57 7.22 -1.94
CA SER A 87 6.92 7.75 -1.66
C SER A 87 8.06 6.84 -2.12
N GLY A 88 7.77 5.58 -2.45
CA GLY A 88 8.76 4.69 -3.07
C GLY A 88 8.96 4.96 -4.58
N ASP A 89 10.15 4.64 -5.10
CA ASP A 89 10.40 4.67 -6.54
C ASP A 89 9.48 3.69 -7.28
N PHE A 90 8.79 4.16 -8.32
CA PHE A 90 7.74 3.43 -9.03
C PHE A 90 6.52 3.03 -8.18
N ALA A 91 6.38 3.59 -6.97
CA ALA A 91 5.23 3.30 -6.12
C ALA A 91 3.93 3.86 -6.73
N THR A 92 2.84 3.14 -6.56
CA THR A 92 1.53 3.53 -7.12
C THR A 92 0.44 3.46 -6.08
N VAL A 93 -0.34 4.54 -5.97
CA VAL A 93 -1.65 4.55 -5.29
C VAL A 93 -2.71 4.98 -6.28
N SER A 94 -3.62 4.07 -6.64
CA SER A 94 -4.67 4.39 -7.62
C SER A 94 -5.79 5.28 -7.06
N GLY A 95 -5.89 5.44 -5.74
CA GLY A 95 -6.80 6.37 -5.09
C GLY A 95 -7.19 5.96 -3.67
N GLY A 96 -8.32 6.45 -3.18
CA GLY A 96 -8.87 6.11 -1.86
C GLY A 96 -8.59 7.18 -0.79
N PHE A 97 -8.55 6.75 0.48
CA PHE A 97 -8.35 7.63 1.63
C PHE A 97 -7.22 7.12 2.52
N GLN A 98 -6.18 7.93 2.75
CA GLN A 98 -5.06 7.59 3.64
C GLN A 98 -4.30 6.30 3.26
N ASN A 99 -4.07 6.08 1.96
CA ASN A 99 -3.28 4.93 1.50
C ASN A 99 -1.79 5.32 1.37
N GLU A 100 -0.89 4.43 1.81
CA GLU A 100 0.56 4.68 1.91
C GLU A 100 1.37 3.60 1.17
N ALA A 101 1.84 3.88 -0.05
CA ALA A 101 2.78 3.03 -0.80
C ALA A 101 4.21 3.56 -0.64
N LEU A 102 4.98 2.98 0.28
CA LEU A 102 6.18 3.61 0.86
C LEU A 102 7.52 3.07 0.33
N SER A 103 7.52 1.95 -0.40
CA SER A 103 8.75 1.31 -0.90
C SER A 103 8.75 1.13 -2.41
N SER A 104 9.90 0.78 -2.97
CA SER A 104 10.05 0.67 -4.42
C SER A 104 9.12 -0.40 -5.00
N HIS A 105 8.46 -0.06 -6.11
CA HIS A 105 7.47 -0.91 -6.77
C HIS A 105 6.28 -1.33 -5.89
N SER A 106 6.10 -0.70 -4.73
CA SER A 106 4.93 -0.95 -3.89
C SER A 106 3.65 -0.43 -4.54
N SER A 107 2.54 -1.12 -4.35
CA SER A 107 1.28 -0.75 -5.02
C SER A 107 0.06 -0.88 -4.11
N ILE A 108 -0.83 0.11 -4.22
CA ILE A 108 -2.14 0.08 -3.58
C ILE A 108 -3.21 0.47 -4.61
N SER A 109 -4.14 -0.45 -4.89
CA SER A 109 -5.19 -0.20 -5.88
C SER A 109 -6.34 0.68 -5.37
N GLY A 110 -6.44 0.89 -4.05
CA GLY A 110 -7.42 1.79 -3.44
C GLY A 110 -7.77 1.43 -2.00
N GLY A 111 -8.96 1.83 -1.54
CA GLY A 111 -9.46 1.55 -0.20
C GLY A 111 -9.13 2.65 0.82
N LYS A 112 -9.07 2.26 2.09
CA LYS A 112 -8.85 3.17 3.23
C LYS A 112 -7.70 2.69 4.11
N GLU A 113 -6.78 3.57 4.49
CA GLU A 113 -5.75 3.29 5.50
C GLU A 113 -4.88 2.06 5.18
N ASN A 114 -4.72 1.72 3.90
CA ASN A 114 -3.89 0.59 3.48
C ASN A 114 -2.41 1.00 3.38
N LYS A 115 -1.51 0.08 3.70
CA LYS A 115 -0.06 0.32 3.71
C LYS A 115 0.67 -0.77 2.93
N ALA A 116 1.50 -0.36 1.98
CA ALA A 116 2.40 -1.22 1.24
C ALA A 116 3.84 -0.73 1.50
N ARG A 117 4.53 -1.35 2.46
CA ARG A 117 5.81 -0.87 3.01
C ARG A 117 7.01 -1.69 2.56
N GLY A 118 6.80 -2.92 2.10
CA GLY A 118 7.85 -3.76 1.54
C GLY A 118 8.15 -3.43 0.08
N THR A 119 9.37 -3.75 -0.36
CA THR A 119 9.72 -3.68 -1.78
C THR A 119 8.84 -4.64 -2.57
N GLU A 120 8.29 -4.21 -3.70
CA GLU A 120 7.36 -5.01 -4.53
C GLU A 120 6.10 -5.50 -3.76
N SER A 121 5.79 -4.90 -2.60
CA SER A 121 4.61 -5.29 -1.84
C SER A 121 3.33 -4.71 -2.45
N SER A 122 2.20 -5.39 -2.22
CA SER A 122 0.93 -4.98 -2.82
C SER A 122 -0.25 -5.10 -1.87
N VAL A 123 -1.14 -4.12 -1.94
CA VAL A 123 -2.46 -4.17 -1.32
C VAL A 123 -3.53 -3.86 -2.37
N SER A 124 -4.35 -4.85 -2.71
CA SER A 124 -5.37 -4.68 -3.75
C SER A 124 -6.57 -3.83 -3.32
N GLY A 125 -6.72 -3.55 -2.02
CA GLY A 125 -7.76 -2.67 -1.49
C GLY A 125 -8.17 -3.03 -0.05
N GLY A 126 -9.40 -2.68 0.34
CA GLY A 126 -9.92 -2.93 1.67
C GLY A 126 -9.66 -1.80 2.66
N SER A 127 -9.64 -2.10 3.96
CA SER A 127 -9.46 -1.12 5.03
C SER A 127 -8.40 -1.55 6.03
N GLY A 128 -7.38 -0.72 6.25
CA GLY A 128 -6.40 -0.95 7.31
C GLY A 128 -5.47 -2.14 7.08
N ASN A 129 -5.25 -2.55 5.84
CA ASN A 129 -4.37 -3.69 5.53
C ASN A 129 -2.90 -3.22 5.46
N ASP A 130 -1.96 -4.04 5.94
CA ASP A 130 -0.51 -3.78 5.90
C ASP A 130 0.24 -4.92 5.19
N ALA A 131 0.94 -4.60 4.10
CA ALA A 131 1.87 -5.49 3.42
C ALA A 131 3.29 -4.93 3.59
N SER A 132 3.97 -5.33 4.68
CA SER A 132 5.24 -4.74 5.10
C SER A 132 6.49 -5.55 4.75
N GLY A 133 6.35 -6.85 4.48
CA GLY A 133 7.45 -7.69 3.97
C GLY A 133 7.74 -7.45 2.48
N ASN A 134 8.97 -7.77 2.02
CA ASN A 134 9.27 -7.70 0.58
C ASN A 134 8.48 -8.77 -0.17
N ASN A 135 7.93 -8.41 -1.33
CA ASN A 135 6.99 -9.24 -2.11
C ASN A 135 5.74 -9.67 -1.32
N ALA A 136 5.46 -9.04 -0.17
CA ALA A 136 4.28 -9.38 0.60
C ALA A 136 3.01 -8.89 -0.12
N SER A 137 1.91 -9.64 0.01
CA SER A 137 0.66 -9.31 -0.67
C SER A 137 -0.53 -9.43 0.25
N VAL A 138 -1.39 -8.42 0.24
CA VAL A 138 -2.73 -8.48 0.84
C VAL A 138 -3.78 -8.20 -0.23
N SER A 139 -4.57 -9.21 -0.59
CA SER A 139 -5.57 -9.09 -1.66
C SER A 139 -6.81 -8.27 -1.27
N GLY A 140 -6.98 -7.94 0.01
CA GLY A 140 -8.06 -7.07 0.49
C GLY A 140 -8.51 -7.43 1.90
N GLY A 141 -9.75 -7.05 2.25
CA GLY A 141 -10.33 -7.30 3.58
C GLY A 141 -10.11 -6.16 4.58
N GLN A 142 -10.17 -6.47 5.86
CA GLN A 142 -10.03 -5.50 6.95
C GLN A 142 -8.90 -5.90 7.91
N GLU A 143 -7.97 -5.00 8.18
CA GLU A 143 -6.95 -5.17 9.23
C GLU A 143 -6.08 -6.43 9.03
N ASN A 144 -5.81 -6.82 7.79
CA ASN A 144 -4.92 -7.94 7.50
C ASN A 144 -3.45 -7.49 7.45
N ASP A 145 -2.53 -8.33 7.91
CA ASP A 145 -1.10 -8.05 8.03
C ASP A 145 -0.27 -9.15 7.35
N ALA A 146 0.52 -8.80 6.33
CA ALA A 146 1.54 -9.65 5.73
C ALA A 146 2.91 -9.01 6.00
N SER A 147 3.58 -9.45 7.08
CA SER A 147 4.72 -8.73 7.67
C SER A 147 6.10 -9.19 7.21
N GLU A 148 6.22 -10.42 6.72
CA GLU A 148 7.50 -11.02 6.34
C GLU A 148 7.65 -11.24 4.82
N ASN A 149 8.87 -11.56 4.40
CA ASN A 149 9.18 -11.74 2.97
C ASN A 149 8.31 -12.83 2.33
N ASN A 150 7.69 -12.49 1.21
CA ASN A 150 6.75 -13.34 0.46
C ASN A 150 5.55 -13.83 1.29
N ALA A 151 5.25 -13.19 2.42
CA ALA A 151 4.04 -13.49 3.18
C ALA A 151 2.80 -13.05 2.41
N SER A 152 1.71 -13.82 2.52
CA SER A 152 0.48 -13.52 1.79
C SER A 152 -0.77 -13.67 2.65
N VAL A 153 -1.68 -12.70 2.51
CA VAL A 153 -3.03 -12.79 3.04
C VAL A 153 -4.03 -12.56 1.91
N SER A 154 -4.81 -13.58 1.58
CA SER A 154 -5.78 -13.50 0.46
C SER A 154 -7.04 -12.69 0.79
N GLY A 155 -7.29 -12.36 2.07
CA GLY A 155 -8.40 -11.52 2.49
C GLY A 155 -8.90 -11.85 3.90
N GLY A 156 -10.15 -11.51 4.19
CA GLY A 156 -10.77 -11.74 5.50
C GLY A 156 -10.57 -10.57 6.47
N SER A 157 -10.59 -10.83 7.78
CA SER A 157 -10.43 -9.80 8.80
C SER A 157 -9.39 -10.19 9.84
N LYS A 158 -8.44 -9.31 10.15
CA LYS A 158 -7.45 -9.51 11.21
C LYS A 158 -6.61 -10.78 11.04
N ASN A 159 -6.36 -11.18 9.80
CA ASN A 159 -5.47 -12.29 9.50
C ASN A 159 -4.03 -11.80 9.43
N LYS A 160 -3.09 -12.60 9.96
CA LYS A 160 -1.68 -12.26 10.04
C LYS A 160 -0.81 -13.37 9.45
N ALA A 161 -0.04 -13.04 8.42
CA ALA A 161 1.03 -13.88 7.87
C ALA A 161 2.37 -13.23 8.25
N SER A 162 3.02 -13.77 9.29
CA SER A 162 4.19 -13.18 9.95
C SER A 162 5.43 -14.08 9.98
N GLY A 163 5.40 -15.21 9.26
CA GLY A 163 6.59 -15.98 8.90
C GLY A 163 6.98 -15.73 7.44
N SER A 164 8.25 -15.95 7.08
CA SER A 164 8.67 -15.89 5.68
C SER A 164 7.94 -16.95 4.87
N TRP A 165 7.38 -16.58 3.71
CA TRP A 165 6.53 -17.45 2.89
C TRP A 165 5.24 -17.95 3.59
N ALA A 166 4.87 -17.37 4.73
CA ALA A 166 3.64 -17.75 5.41
C ALA A 166 2.41 -17.31 4.60
N THR A 167 1.34 -18.11 4.68
CA THR A 167 0.10 -17.84 3.94
C THR A 167 -1.11 -17.96 4.83
N VAL A 168 -1.98 -16.95 4.78
CA VAL A 168 -3.35 -17.04 5.30
C VAL A 168 -4.35 -16.81 4.16
N SER A 169 -5.08 -17.85 3.78
CA SER A 169 -5.99 -17.77 2.62
C SER A 169 -7.30 -17.01 2.94
N GLY A 170 -7.61 -16.73 4.20
CA GLY A 170 -8.76 -15.93 4.60
C GLY A 170 -9.26 -16.24 6.01
N GLY A 171 -10.55 -15.99 6.25
CA GLY A 171 -11.18 -16.17 7.56
C GLY A 171 -11.04 -14.95 8.47
N ALA A 172 -11.06 -15.17 9.78
CA ALA A 172 -10.90 -14.09 10.75
C ALA A 172 -9.95 -14.46 11.91
N ASP A 173 -9.14 -13.49 12.34
CA ASP A 173 -8.19 -13.63 13.45
C ASP A 173 -7.23 -14.84 13.31
N ASN A 174 -6.87 -15.26 12.09
CA ASN A 174 -5.92 -16.36 11.89
C ASN A 174 -4.48 -15.85 11.84
N GLU A 175 -3.53 -16.61 12.40
CA GLU A 175 -2.11 -16.28 12.39
C GLU A 175 -1.27 -17.45 11.83
N ALA A 176 -0.47 -17.18 10.80
CA ALA A 176 0.59 -18.05 10.30
C ALA A 176 1.93 -17.37 10.57
N SER A 177 2.62 -17.78 11.63
CA SER A 177 3.86 -17.13 12.12
C SER A 177 5.12 -17.98 11.95
N GLY A 178 4.99 -19.27 11.64
CA GLY A 178 6.13 -20.09 11.24
C GLY A 178 6.53 -19.82 9.79
N ASP A 179 7.81 -19.96 9.46
CA ASP A 179 8.25 -19.92 8.07
C ASP A 179 7.56 -21.03 7.28
N PHE A 180 7.08 -20.70 6.08
CA PHE A 180 6.25 -21.57 5.23
C PHE A 180 4.95 -22.06 5.89
N ALA A 181 4.54 -21.50 7.03
CA ALA A 181 3.32 -21.91 7.70
C ALA A 181 2.09 -21.50 6.89
N THR A 182 1.04 -22.33 6.93
CA THR A 182 -0.21 -22.07 6.18
C THR A 182 -1.43 -22.20 7.08
N VAL A 183 -2.30 -21.20 7.03
CA VAL A 183 -3.68 -21.31 7.52
C VAL A 183 -4.64 -21.10 6.34
N SER A 184 -5.36 -22.14 5.94
CA SER A 184 -6.26 -22.06 4.79
C SER A 184 -7.56 -21.28 5.09
N GLY A 185 -7.88 -21.02 6.36
CA GLY A 185 -9.02 -20.19 6.76
C GLY A 185 -9.52 -20.50 8.17
N GLY A 186 -10.77 -20.14 8.45
CA GLY A 186 -11.42 -20.39 9.74
C GLY A 186 -11.35 -19.20 10.70
N PHE A 187 -11.44 -19.46 12.00
CA PHE A 187 -11.43 -18.44 13.05
C PHE A 187 -10.39 -18.74 14.13
N LYS A 188 -9.49 -17.79 14.42
CA LYS A 188 -8.51 -17.93 15.52
C LYS A 188 -7.58 -19.14 15.44
N ASN A 189 -7.21 -19.56 14.24
CA ASN A 189 -6.21 -20.62 14.07
C ASN A 189 -4.78 -20.05 14.11
N GLU A 190 -3.84 -20.79 14.71
CA GLU A 190 -2.45 -20.37 14.92
C GLU A 190 -1.48 -21.45 14.39
N ALA A 191 -0.83 -21.20 13.25
CA ALA A 191 0.22 -22.04 12.67
C ALA A 191 1.60 -21.39 12.91
N SER A 192 2.31 -21.81 13.96
CA SER A 192 3.56 -21.18 14.42
C SER A 192 4.83 -22.03 14.27
N GLY A 193 4.70 -23.31 13.91
CA GLY A 193 5.84 -24.16 13.58
C GLY A 193 6.36 -23.95 12.16
N LEU A 194 7.65 -24.20 11.92
CA LEU A 194 8.22 -24.24 10.57
C LEU A 194 7.48 -25.27 9.72
N HIS A 195 7.04 -24.90 8.51
CA HIS A 195 6.21 -25.75 7.63
C HIS A 195 4.89 -26.26 8.25
N SER A 196 4.40 -25.63 9.33
CA SER A 196 3.15 -26.08 9.94
C SER A 196 1.91 -25.69 9.14
N SER A 197 0.83 -26.44 9.28
CA SER A 197 -0.39 -26.20 8.51
C SER A 197 -1.68 -26.38 9.31
N ILE A 198 -2.66 -25.54 9.02
CA ILE A 198 -4.03 -25.67 9.51
C ILE A 198 -4.98 -25.51 8.32
N SER A 199 -5.74 -26.55 8.00
CA SER A 199 -6.67 -26.52 6.86
C SER A 199 -7.95 -25.70 7.14
N GLY A 200 -8.25 -25.40 8.40
CA GLY A 200 -9.38 -24.56 8.79
C GLY A 200 -9.88 -24.85 10.21
N GLY A 201 -11.15 -24.53 10.48
CA GLY A 201 -11.78 -24.74 11.79
C GLY A 201 -11.64 -23.53 12.71
N GLU A 202 -11.72 -23.78 14.02
CA GLU A 202 -11.70 -22.74 15.04
C GLU A 202 -10.72 -23.06 16.18
N ILE A 203 -9.91 -22.09 16.58
CA ILE A 203 -9.00 -22.17 17.74
C ILE A 203 -8.01 -23.36 17.65
N ASN A 204 -7.64 -23.77 16.44
CA ASN A 204 -6.63 -24.81 16.25
C ASN A 204 -5.21 -24.24 16.31
N LYS A 205 -4.27 -25.05 16.78
CA LYS A 205 -2.85 -24.68 16.97
C LYS A 205 -1.94 -25.73 16.34
N ALA A 206 -1.06 -25.31 15.42
CA ALA A 206 -0.04 -26.14 14.79
C ALA A 206 1.34 -25.51 15.07
N ARG A 207 1.94 -25.91 16.20
CA ARG A 207 3.13 -25.30 16.82
C ARG A 207 4.42 -26.08 16.55
N GLY A 208 4.29 -27.37 16.29
CA GLY A 208 5.41 -28.24 15.96
C GLY A 208 5.95 -27.99 14.55
N THR A 209 7.24 -28.27 14.34
CA THR A 209 7.82 -28.30 12.98
C THR A 209 7.09 -29.36 12.16
N GLU A 210 6.69 -29.02 10.94
CA GLU A 210 5.91 -29.89 10.03
C GLU A 210 4.57 -30.37 10.61
N SER A 211 4.09 -29.76 11.70
CA SER A 211 2.82 -30.14 12.32
C SER A 211 1.61 -29.77 11.46
N SER A 212 0.57 -30.59 11.50
CA SER A 212 -0.65 -30.35 10.72
C SER A 212 -1.91 -30.53 11.57
N VAL A 213 -2.87 -29.62 11.42
CA VAL A 213 -4.24 -29.78 11.90
C VAL A 213 -5.19 -29.74 10.70
N SER A 214 -5.89 -30.84 10.43
CA SER A 214 -6.82 -30.92 9.29
C SER A 214 -8.10 -30.11 9.48
N GLY A 215 -8.38 -29.60 10.68
CA GLY A 215 -9.55 -28.78 11.01
C GLY A 215 -10.14 -29.14 12.39
N GLY A 216 -11.37 -28.71 12.64
CA GLY A 216 -12.08 -28.95 13.90
C GLY A 216 -12.03 -27.77 14.86
N TYR A 217 -12.21 -28.05 16.15
CA TYR A 217 -12.26 -27.03 17.21
C TYR A 217 -11.23 -27.34 18.31
N GLY A 218 -10.33 -26.41 18.58
CA GLY A 218 -9.47 -26.45 19.77
C GLY A 218 -8.39 -27.54 19.77
N ASN A 219 -7.94 -28.01 18.60
CA ASN A 219 -6.85 -28.99 18.52
C ASN A 219 -5.48 -28.31 18.72
N ASP A 220 -4.51 -29.02 19.32
CA ASP A 220 -3.13 -28.55 19.48
C ASP A 220 -2.14 -29.64 19.01
N ALA A 221 -1.43 -29.37 17.92
CA ALA A 221 -0.36 -30.20 17.38
C ALA A 221 1.00 -29.53 17.67
N SER A 222 1.76 -30.10 18.61
CA SER A 222 3.01 -29.52 19.13
C SER A 222 4.19 -30.49 19.15
N GLY A 223 4.09 -31.61 18.43
CA GLY A 223 5.18 -32.58 18.28
C GLY A 223 6.36 -32.03 17.46
N ASN A 224 7.58 -32.48 17.78
CA ASN A 224 8.80 -32.17 17.03
C ASN A 224 9.07 -33.21 15.94
#